data_AF-R0HKI0-F1
#
_entry.id   AF-R0HKI0-F1
#
_cell.length_a   1.000
_cell.length_b   1.000
_cell.length_c   1.000
_cell.angle_alpha   90.00
_cell.angle_beta   90.00
_cell.angle_gamma   90.00
#
_symmetry.space_group_name_H-M   'P 1'
#
loop_
_entity.id
_entity.type
_entity.pdbx_description
1 polymer ?
#
loop_
_entity_poly.entity_id
_entity_poly.type
_entity_poly.pdbx_seq_one_letter_code
_entity_poly.pdbx_strand_id
1 'polypeptide(L)'
;MTTLPYADADCSLRALAGRAEGFGRFAVGGLHGDVYVVTSLADDGPGTLREGGRRKEPLWIVFAVSGTINLHSYLSVSSYKTIDGRGQRIKLTGKGIRLKECEHIIICNLEFEGGRGHDVDGIQIKPKSRHIWIDRCSLRDYDDGLIDITRQSTDITVSRCYFAQHDKTMLIGADPSHVDDRCIRVTIHHCFFDGTRQRQPRLRFGKVHLYNNYTRNWGIYAVCASVEAQVFSQCNIYEAGVKKKTFEYYHEKVDARFPLAS
;
A
#
# COMPACT_ATOMS: atom_id res chain seq x y z
N MET A 1 -32.92 0.09 0.88
CA MET A 1 -31.84 0.03 1.89
C MET A 1 -30.53 0.16 1.16
N THR A 2 -29.78 1.24 1.39
CA THR A 2 -28.40 1.34 0.92
C THR A 2 -27.55 0.38 1.74
N THR A 3 -27.04 -0.67 1.12
CA THR A 3 -26.07 -1.57 1.75
C THR A 3 -24.80 -0.79 2.06
N LEU A 4 -24.22 -0.99 3.24
CA LEU A 4 -22.93 -0.37 3.58
C LEU A 4 -21.86 -0.90 2.59
N PRO A 5 -20.92 -0.05 2.13
CA PRO A 5 -19.78 -0.52 1.36
C PRO A 5 -19.09 -1.67 2.10
N TYR A 6 -18.72 -2.74 1.39
CA TYR A 6 -18.03 -3.91 1.93
C TYR A 6 -18.80 -4.73 2.99
N ALA A 7 -20.12 -4.54 3.12
CA ALA A 7 -20.94 -5.27 4.10
C ALA A 7 -20.86 -6.81 4.00
N ASP A 8 -20.52 -7.34 2.83
CA ASP A 8 -20.37 -8.75 2.56
C ASP A 8 -18.92 -9.21 2.38
N ALA A 9 -17.92 -8.32 2.46
CA ALA A 9 -16.51 -8.66 2.22
C ALA A 9 -15.95 -9.68 3.23
N ASP A 10 -16.61 -9.82 4.38
CA ASP A 10 -16.23 -10.73 5.46
C ASP A 10 -17.23 -11.90 5.64
N CYS A 11 -18.19 -12.08 4.73
CA CYS A 11 -19.21 -13.13 4.86
C CYS A 11 -18.69 -14.55 4.60
N SER A 12 -17.55 -14.68 3.91
CA SER A 12 -16.82 -15.93 3.74
C SER A 12 -15.33 -15.65 3.59
N LEU A 13 -14.50 -16.71 3.69
CA LEU A 13 -13.06 -16.59 3.52
C LEU A 13 -12.69 -15.83 2.24
N ARG A 14 -13.33 -16.14 1.11
CA ARG A 14 -12.98 -15.55 -0.19
C ARG A 14 -13.87 -14.37 -0.60
N ALA A 15 -14.84 -13.99 0.22
CA ALA A 15 -15.78 -12.90 -0.11
C ALA A 15 -15.10 -11.55 -0.35
N LEU A 16 -13.87 -11.39 0.15
CA LEU A 16 -13.03 -10.23 -0.07
C LEU A 16 -12.66 -10.06 -1.56
N ALA A 17 -12.41 -11.15 -2.29
CA ALA A 17 -11.97 -11.05 -3.68
C ALA A 17 -13.02 -10.36 -4.56
N GLY A 18 -12.56 -9.48 -5.47
CA GLY A 18 -13.44 -8.72 -6.36
C GLY A 18 -14.22 -7.59 -5.69
N ARG A 19 -13.93 -7.27 -4.41
CA ARG A 19 -14.58 -6.17 -3.68
C ARG A 19 -13.80 -4.87 -3.69
N ALA A 20 -12.54 -4.89 -4.11
CA ALA A 20 -11.75 -3.67 -4.22
C ALA A 20 -12.49 -2.64 -5.08
N GLU A 21 -12.61 -1.41 -4.59
CA GLU A 21 -13.08 -0.28 -5.38
C GLU A 21 -11.89 0.46 -6.02
N GLY A 22 -12.17 1.39 -6.93
CA GLY A 22 -11.15 2.26 -7.52
C GLY A 22 -10.29 1.58 -8.59
N PHE A 23 -9.03 2.01 -8.68
CA PHE A 23 -8.10 1.54 -9.72
C PHE A 23 -7.62 0.10 -9.46
N GLY A 24 -7.53 -0.34 -8.20
CA GLY A 24 -7.18 -1.72 -7.81
C GLY A 24 -8.32 -2.73 -7.89
N ARG A 25 -9.50 -2.36 -8.42
CA ARG A 25 -10.73 -3.20 -8.42
C ARG A 25 -10.60 -4.59 -9.05
N PHE A 26 -9.60 -4.79 -9.92
CA PHE A 26 -9.33 -6.07 -10.58
C PHE A 26 -8.36 -6.97 -9.81
N ALA A 27 -7.95 -6.59 -8.59
CA ALA A 27 -7.17 -7.47 -7.72
C ALA A 27 -8.02 -8.69 -7.32
N VAL A 28 -7.66 -9.87 -7.81
CA VAL A 28 -8.31 -11.14 -7.45
C VAL A 28 -7.55 -11.91 -6.37
N GLY A 29 -6.32 -11.50 -6.06
CA GLY A 29 -5.49 -12.18 -5.07
C GLY A 29 -5.31 -13.66 -5.41
N GLY A 30 -5.38 -14.50 -4.38
CA GLY A 30 -5.34 -15.96 -4.50
C GLY A 30 -6.71 -16.62 -4.68
N LEU A 31 -7.72 -15.92 -5.24
CA LEU A 31 -9.10 -16.42 -5.33
C LEU A 31 -9.25 -17.83 -5.92
N HIS A 32 -8.39 -18.21 -6.88
CA HIS A 32 -8.43 -19.52 -7.55
C HIS A 32 -7.36 -20.50 -7.05
N GLY A 33 -6.66 -20.13 -5.97
CA GLY A 33 -5.61 -20.93 -5.37
C GLY A 33 -6.09 -21.81 -4.23
N ASP A 34 -5.18 -22.61 -3.70
CA ASP A 34 -5.40 -23.34 -2.44
C ASP A 34 -5.26 -22.41 -1.24
N VAL A 35 -5.82 -22.84 -0.11
CA VAL A 35 -5.60 -22.17 1.18
C VAL A 35 -4.24 -22.61 1.72
N TYR A 36 -3.36 -21.65 1.99
CA TYR A 36 -2.08 -21.88 2.67
C TYR A 36 -2.18 -21.36 4.10
N VAL A 37 -1.92 -22.20 5.08
CA VAL A 37 -2.02 -21.85 6.50
C VAL A 37 -0.62 -21.62 7.07
N VAL A 38 -0.32 -20.38 7.45
CA VAL A 38 0.90 -20.03 8.19
C VAL A 38 0.78 -20.55 9.61
N THR A 39 1.70 -21.42 10.00
CA THR A 39 1.77 -22.05 11.32
C THR A 39 3.01 -21.65 12.11
N SER A 40 3.95 -20.95 11.48
CA SER A 40 5.20 -20.50 12.08
C SER A 40 5.40 -19.00 11.90
N LEU A 41 5.85 -18.32 12.97
CA LEU A 41 6.22 -16.91 12.97
C LEU A 41 7.71 -16.68 12.63
N ALA A 42 8.45 -17.74 12.29
CA ALA A 42 9.82 -17.61 11.80
C ALA A 42 9.85 -16.86 10.45
N ASP A 43 11.00 -16.24 10.14
CA ASP A 43 11.17 -15.47 8.89
C ASP A 43 11.11 -16.34 7.63
N ASP A 44 11.67 -17.55 7.66
CA ASP A 44 11.68 -18.51 6.55
C ASP A 44 11.61 -19.95 7.09
N GLY A 45 11.35 -20.89 6.20
CA GLY A 45 11.19 -22.30 6.48
C GLY A 45 9.75 -22.79 6.38
N PRO A 46 9.51 -24.08 6.64
CA PRO A 46 8.19 -24.69 6.52
C PRO A 46 7.13 -23.98 7.39
N GLY A 47 5.96 -23.72 6.78
CA GLY A 47 4.80 -23.12 7.46
C GLY A 47 4.92 -21.62 7.72
N THR A 48 5.91 -20.95 7.16
CA THR A 48 6.10 -19.49 7.31
C THR A 48 5.37 -18.70 6.24
N LEU A 49 5.09 -17.42 6.53
CA LEU A 49 4.53 -16.50 5.54
C LEU A 49 5.42 -16.37 4.29
N ARG A 50 6.74 -16.37 4.47
CA ARG A 50 7.71 -16.23 3.37
C ARG A 50 7.67 -17.42 2.42
N GLU A 51 7.53 -18.64 2.96
CA GLU A 51 7.38 -19.83 2.14
C GLU A 51 6.12 -19.74 1.27
N GLY A 52 4.96 -19.41 1.85
CA GLY A 52 3.71 -19.20 1.11
C GLY A 52 3.80 -18.06 0.08
N GLY A 53 4.40 -16.93 0.46
CA GLY A 53 4.50 -15.73 -0.38
C GLY A 53 5.31 -15.94 -1.66
N ARG A 54 6.38 -16.75 -1.62
CA ARG A 54 7.25 -17.02 -2.79
C ARG A 54 6.76 -18.13 -3.71
N ARG A 55 5.72 -18.88 -3.32
CA ARG A 55 5.18 -19.96 -4.15
C ARG A 55 4.59 -19.37 -5.44
N LYS A 56 4.72 -20.10 -6.55
CA LYS A 56 4.32 -19.60 -7.88
C LYS A 56 2.82 -19.75 -8.11
N GLU A 57 2.24 -20.82 -7.59
CA GLU A 57 0.82 -21.10 -7.67
C GLU A 57 0.00 -20.03 -6.92
N PRO A 58 -1.24 -19.73 -7.35
CA PRO A 58 -2.13 -18.86 -6.61
C PRO A 58 -2.35 -19.40 -5.19
N LEU A 59 -2.34 -18.54 -4.17
CA LEU A 59 -2.61 -18.95 -2.79
C LEU A 59 -3.42 -17.92 -2.00
N TRP A 60 -4.39 -18.43 -1.24
CA TRP A 60 -5.06 -17.68 -0.18
C TRP A 60 -4.37 -17.97 1.15
N ILE A 61 -3.48 -17.08 1.56
CA ILE A 61 -2.66 -17.23 2.76
C ILE A 61 -3.42 -16.73 3.99
N VAL A 62 -3.61 -17.60 4.96
CA VAL A 62 -4.23 -17.33 6.28
C VAL A 62 -3.28 -17.74 7.39
N PHE A 63 -3.62 -17.43 8.64
CA PHE A 63 -2.76 -17.67 9.78
C PHE A 63 -3.46 -18.54 10.83
N ALA A 64 -2.79 -19.58 11.30
CA ALA A 64 -3.21 -20.36 12.47
C ALA A 64 -2.71 -19.77 13.79
N VAL A 65 -1.72 -18.86 13.72
CA VAL A 65 -1.05 -18.26 14.87
C VAL A 65 -1.08 -16.74 14.77
N SER A 66 -1.28 -16.06 15.90
CA SER A 66 -1.08 -14.61 16.03
C SER A 66 0.32 -14.31 16.53
N GLY A 67 0.88 -13.17 16.14
CA GLY A 67 2.16 -12.71 16.68
C GLY A 67 2.95 -11.82 15.73
N THR A 68 4.22 -11.63 16.07
CA THR A 68 5.15 -10.80 15.30
C THR A 68 6.08 -11.68 14.49
N ILE A 69 6.17 -11.43 13.19
CA ILE A 69 7.14 -12.04 12.28
C ILE A 69 8.26 -11.01 12.06
N ASN A 70 9.45 -11.33 12.57
CA ASN A 70 10.64 -10.50 12.38
C ASN A 70 11.30 -10.83 11.04
N LEU A 71 11.14 -9.95 10.05
CA LEU A 71 11.67 -10.15 8.71
C LEU A 71 13.14 -9.72 8.65
N HIS A 72 14.05 -10.63 8.29
CA HIS A 72 15.47 -10.31 8.15
C HIS A 72 15.81 -9.71 6.78
N SER A 73 14.96 -9.96 5.79
CA SER A 73 15.01 -9.39 4.44
C SER A 73 13.61 -9.03 3.97
N TYR A 74 13.49 -8.26 2.90
CA TYR A 74 12.18 -8.01 2.29
C TYR A 74 11.47 -9.33 1.98
N LEU A 75 10.18 -9.41 2.33
CA LEU A 75 9.33 -10.53 1.95
C LEU A 75 8.82 -10.30 0.54
N SER A 76 9.48 -10.93 -0.43
CA SER A 76 9.04 -10.90 -1.84
C SER A 76 7.81 -11.79 -2.03
N VAL A 77 6.76 -11.24 -2.62
CA VAL A 77 5.51 -11.97 -2.88
C VAL A 77 5.33 -12.14 -4.39
N SER A 78 5.09 -13.38 -4.83
CA SER A 78 4.76 -13.69 -6.23
C SER A 78 3.31 -13.34 -6.56
N SER A 79 2.95 -13.26 -7.85
CA SER A 79 1.58 -12.96 -8.30
C SER A 79 0.51 -13.91 -7.71
N TYR A 80 -0.74 -13.45 -7.75
CA TYR A 80 -1.93 -14.21 -7.34
C TYR A 80 -1.91 -14.65 -5.88
N LYS A 81 -1.70 -13.70 -4.97
CA LYS A 81 -1.67 -13.94 -3.52
C LYS A 81 -2.68 -13.10 -2.81
N THR A 82 -3.42 -13.71 -1.90
CA THR A 82 -4.09 -13.00 -0.82
C THR A 82 -3.32 -13.29 0.46
N ILE A 83 -2.87 -12.25 1.16
CA ILE A 83 -2.36 -12.37 2.53
C ILE A 83 -3.46 -11.82 3.45
N ASP A 84 -4.18 -12.73 4.10
CA ASP A 84 -5.39 -12.46 4.86
C ASP A 84 -5.13 -12.64 6.35
N GLY A 85 -4.88 -11.53 7.05
CA GLY A 85 -4.70 -11.52 8.49
C GLY A 85 -6.02 -11.53 9.28
N ARG A 86 -7.19 -11.61 8.66
CA ARG A 86 -8.47 -11.53 9.39
C ARG A 86 -8.59 -12.68 10.41
N GLY A 87 -9.12 -12.37 11.58
CA GLY A 87 -9.23 -13.31 12.69
C GLY A 87 -7.93 -13.54 13.48
N GLN A 88 -6.81 -12.96 13.05
CA GLN A 88 -5.53 -13.02 13.74
C GLN A 88 -4.92 -11.61 13.89
N ARG A 89 -3.95 -11.48 14.80
CA ARG A 89 -3.16 -10.25 14.98
C ARG A 89 -1.75 -10.53 14.48
N ILE A 90 -1.48 -10.18 13.22
CA ILE A 90 -0.19 -10.42 12.55
C ILE A 90 0.55 -9.11 12.39
N LYS A 91 1.73 -9.03 12.99
CA LYS A 91 2.65 -7.89 12.85
C LYS A 91 3.89 -8.30 12.07
N LEU A 92 4.26 -7.51 11.07
CA LEU A 92 5.54 -7.60 10.37
C LEU A 92 6.48 -6.50 10.89
N THR A 93 7.72 -6.87 11.21
CA THR A 93 8.75 -5.96 11.70
C THR A 93 10.12 -6.25 11.06
N GLY A 94 11.11 -5.37 11.30
CA GLY A 94 12.46 -5.49 10.76
C GLY A 94 12.56 -5.04 9.30
N LYS A 95 11.78 -5.67 8.41
CA LYS A 95 11.61 -5.31 6.99
C LYS A 95 10.13 -5.25 6.62
N GLY A 96 9.85 -4.99 5.34
CA GLY A 96 8.49 -4.96 4.79
C GLY A 96 8.24 -6.00 3.71
N ILE A 97 7.11 -5.85 3.04
CA ILE A 97 6.74 -6.64 1.86
C ILE A 97 7.26 -5.95 0.60
N ARG A 98 7.74 -6.74 -0.36
CA ARG A 98 8.12 -6.27 -1.69
C ARG A 98 7.28 -6.95 -2.76
N LEU A 99 6.55 -6.14 -3.50
CA LEU A 99 5.78 -6.49 -4.68
C LEU A 99 6.55 -6.00 -5.91
N LYS A 100 7.19 -6.93 -6.61
CA LYS A 100 8.08 -6.66 -7.73
C LYS A 100 7.64 -7.48 -8.94
N GLU A 101 7.33 -6.79 -10.04
CA GLU A 101 6.92 -7.40 -11.32
C GLU A 101 5.80 -8.44 -11.14
N CYS A 102 4.84 -8.14 -10.26
CA CYS A 102 3.77 -9.05 -9.88
C CYS A 102 2.38 -8.42 -10.07
N GLU A 103 1.36 -9.27 -10.12
CA GLU A 103 -0.02 -8.83 -10.27
C GLU A 103 -1.00 -9.64 -9.44
N HIS A 104 -2.20 -9.08 -9.25
CA HIS A 104 -3.31 -9.69 -8.50
C HIS A 104 -2.90 -10.04 -7.07
N ILE A 105 -2.59 -9.02 -6.28
CA ILE A 105 -2.24 -9.15 -4.86
C ILE A 105 -3.29 -8.49 -3.99
N ILE A 106 -3.70 -9.17 -2.92
CA ILE A 106 -4.52 -8.59 -1.85
C ILE A 106 -3.74 -8.72 -0.54
N ILE A 107 -3.55 -7.63 0.19
CA ILE A 107 -2.96 -7.61 1.53
C ILE A 107 -4.02 -7.05 2.46
N CYS A 108 -4.44 -7.83 3.45
CA CYS A 108 -5.55 -7.47 4.32
C CYS A 108 -5.25 -7.73 5.79
N ASN A 109 -5.60 -6.76 6.65
CA ASN A 109 -5.59 -6.92 8.10
C ASN A 109 -4.22 -7.29 8.70
N LEU A 110 -3.16 -6.62 8.24
CA LEU A 110 -1.80 -6.77 8.79
C LEU A 110 -1.34 -5.49 9.51
N GLU A 111 -0.51 -5.66 10.53
CA GLU A 111 0.22 -4.57 11.18
C GLU A 111 1.66 -4.53 10.64
N PHE A 112 2.17 -3.35 10.29
CA PHE A 112 3.56 -3.11 9.88
C PHE A 112 4.17 -2.09 10.84
N GLU A 113 5.22 -2.46 11.56
CA GLU A 113 5.85 -1.60 12.56
C GLU A 113 7.33 -1.95 12.81
N GLY A 114 8.18 -0.95 12.98
CA GLY A 114 9.57 -1.15 13.37
C GLY A 114 10.47 -1.59 12.21
N GLY A 115 10.28 -1.03 11.02
CA GLY A 115 11.17 -1.29 9.88
C GLY A 115 12.47 -0.51 10.01
N ARG A 116 13.61 -1.21 9.91
CA ARG A 116 14.94 -0.62 10.18
C ARG A 116 15.94 -0.84 9.05
N GLY A 117 16.70 0.20 8.75
CA GLY A 117 17.77 0.24 7.76
C GLY A 117 17.47 1.13 6.56
N HIS A 118 18.49 1.30 5.71
CA HIS A 118 18.40 2.11 4.51
C HIS A 118 17.32 1.60 3.54
N ASP A 119 16.48 2.50 3.01
CA ASP A 119 15.37 2.22 2.09
C ASP A 119 14.42 1.11 2.56
N VAL A 120 14.12 1.08 3.86
CA VAL A 120 13.16 0.13 4.44
C VAL A 120 11.79 0.75 4.52
N ASP A 121 10.89 0.27 3.65
CA ASP A 121 9.49 0.62 3.61
C ASP A 121 8.61 -0.52 4.13
N GLY A 122 7.42 -0.19 4.61
CA GLY A 122 6.42 -1.18 5.02
C GLY A 122 5.96 -2.05 3.85
N ILE A 123 5.58 -1.40 2.75
CA ILE A 123 5.17 -2.06 1.50
C ILE A 123 5.83 -1.35 0.32
N GLN A 124 6.72 -2.05 -0.38
CA GLN A 124 7.31 -1.60 -1.65
C GLN A 124 6.55 -2.21 -2.82
N ILE A 125 6.02 -1.36 -3.71
CA ILE A 125 5.41 -1.77 -4.98
C ILE A 125 6.25 -1.20 -6.12
N LYS A 126 7.23 -1.98 -6.58
CA LYS A 126 8.18 -1.59 -7.64
C LYS A 126 8.98 -2.75 -8.22
N PRO A 127 9.25 -2.76 -9.54
CA PRO A 127 8.58 -2.03 -10.63
C PRO A 127 7.41 -2.82 -11.21
N LYS A 128 6.69 -2.22 -12.17
CA LYS A 128 5.74 -2.86 -13.11
C LYS A 128 4.75 -3.83 -12.46
N SER A 129 4.28 -3.49 -11.24
CA SER A 129 3.31 -4.31 -10.53
C SER A 129 1.91 -3.72 -10.63
N ARG A 130 0.88 -4.56 -10.73
CA ARG A 130 -0.50 -4.08 -10.98
C ARG A 130 -1.61 -4.91 -10.37
N HIS A 131 -2.80 -4.33 -10.30
CA HIS A 131 -3.99 -4.99 -9.74
C HIS A 131 -3.74 -5.42 -8.28
N ILE A 132 -3.44 -4.44 -7.44
CA ILE A 132 -3.08 -4.65 -6.03
C ILE A 132 -4.08 -3.93 -5.14
N TRP A 133 -4.47 -4.61 -4.06
CA TRP A 133 -5.32 -4.04 -3.04
C TRP A 133 -4.70 -4.20 -1.65
N ILE A 134 -4.48 -3.07 -0.97
CA ILE A 134 -4.03 -3.01 0.42
C ILE A 134 -5.21 -2.52 1.25
N ASP A 135 -5.72 -3.37 2.14
CA ASP A 135 -6.94 -3.10 2.88
C ASP A 135 -6.78 -3.33 4.38
N ARG A 136 -7.37 -2.47 5.21
CA ARG A 136 -7.42 -2.65 6.69
C ARG A 136 -6.05 -2.90 7.33
N CYS A 137 -4.98 -2.40 6.74
CA CYS A 137 -3.63 -2.53 7.30
C CYS A 137 -3.33 -1.35 8.22
N SER A 138 -2.56 -1.60 9.28
CA SER A 138 -2.01 -0.54 10.14
C SER A 138 -0.51 -0.42 9.89
N LEU A 139 -0.02 0.78 9.59
CA LEU A 139 1.38 1.02 9.24
C LEU A 139 1.94 2.21 10.05
N ARG A 140 3.13 2.03 10.65
CA ARG A 140 3.83 3.07 11.41
C ARG A 140 5.31 2.75 11.57
N ASP A 141 6.12 3.74 11.94
CA ASP A 141 7.49 3.53 12.42
C ASP A 141 8.40 2.70 11.49
N TYR A 142 8.65 3.24 10.29
CA TYR A 142 9.69 2.78 9.36
C TYR A 142 10.74 3.87 9.14
N ASP A 143 11.97 3.48 8.81
CA ASP A 143 13.09 4.41 8.57
C ASP A 143 12.97 5.19 7.23
N ASP A 144 12.32 4.60 6.21
CA ASP A 144 12.02 5.30 4.95
C ASP A 144 10.53 5.67 4.80
N GLY A 145 9.77 4.98 3.95
CA GLY A 145 8.33 5.20 3.75
C GLY A 145 7.44 4.12 4.36
N LEU A 146 6.12 4.35 4.46
CA LEU A 146 5.19 3.26 4.80
C LEU A 146 4.77 2.50 3.54
N ILE A 147 4.36 3.22 2.50
CA ILE A 147 3.98 2.64 1.21
C ILE A 147 4.63 3.41 0.06
N ASP A 148 5.41 2.71 -0.75
CA ASP A 148 6.12 3.26 -1.90
C ASP A 148 5.64 2.62 -3.20
N ILE A 149 4.99 3.40 -4.06
CA ILE A 149 4.43 2.98 -5.35
C ILE A 149 5.20 3.69 -6.47
N THR A 150 6.06 2.96 -7.17
CA THR A 150 7.00 3.57 -8.12
C THR A 150 7.24 2.69 -9.35
N ARG A 151 7.89 3.27 -10.37
CA ARG A 151 8.40 2.57 -11.54
C ARG A 151 7.31 1.80 -12.28
N GLN A 152 6.32 2.55 -12.77
CA GLN A 152 5.22 2.07 -13.61
C GLN A 152 4.27 1.09 -12.91
N SER A 153 4.29 1.03 -11.57
CA SER A 153 3.34 0.22 -10.81
C SER A 153 2.00 0.93 -10.71
N THR A 154 0.93 0.29 -11.16
CA THR A 154 -0.36 0.96 -11.43
C THR A 154 -1.54 0.08 -11.03
N ASP A 155 -2.75 0.62 -11.06
CA ASP A 155 -3.98 -0.10 -10.71
C ASP A 155 -3.95 -0.64 -9.27
N ILE A 156 -3.77 0.30 -8.35
CA ILE A 156 -3.61 0.03 -6.92
C ILE A 156 -4.72 0.73 -6.15
N THR A 157 -5.28 0.04 -5.16
CA THR A 157 -6.19 0.62 -4.17
C THR A 157 -5.60 0.45 -2.78
N VAL A 158 -5.61 1.51 -1.99
CA VAL A 158 -5.30 1.51 -0.56
C VAL A 158 -6.55 1.96 0.19
N SER A 159 -7.13 1.09 0.99
CA SER A 159 -8.40 1.39 1.65
C SER A 159 -8.44 1.00 3.12
N ARG A 160 -9.19 1.76 3.92
CA ARG A 160 -9.43 1.48 5.35
C ARG A 160 -8.15 1.24 6.16
N CYS A 161 -7.02 1.77 5.69
CA CYS A 161 -5.74 1.61 6.35
C CYS A 161 -5.56 2.71 7.40
N TYR A 162 -4.81 2.39 8.44
CA TYR A 162 -4.43 3.32 9.50
C TYR A 162 -2.94 3.62 9.43
N PHE A 163 -2.58 4.90 9.33
CA PHE A 163 -1.21 5.38 9.23
C PHE A 163 -0.91 6.32 10.38
N ALA A 164 0.12 6.02 11.17
CA ALA A 164 0.47 6.83 12.34
C ALA A 164 1.98 6.90 12.56
N GLN A 165 2.41 7.85 13.41
CA GLN A 165 3.77 7.89 13.99
C GLN A 165 4.89 7.68 12.95
N HIS A 166 4.87 8.46 11.86
CA HIS A 166 5.82 8.28 10.78
C HIS A 166 6.04 9.58 9.98
N ASP A 167 7.23 9.73 9.38
CA ASP A 167 7.58 10.91 8.59
C ASP A 167 7.00 10.86 7.17
N LYS A 168 7.49 9.94 6.34
CA LYS A 168 7.27 9.90 4.88
C LYS A 168 6.21 8.86 4.50
N THR A 169 4.94 9.16 4.76
CA THR A 169 3.84 8.17 4.71
C THR A 169 3.71 7.39 3.39
N MET A 170 3.41 8.07 2.27
CA MET A 170 3.16 7.40 1.00
C MET A 170 3.75 8.16 -0.18
N LEU A 171 4.72 7.55 -0.87
CA LEU A 171 5.32 8.09 -2.09
C LEU A 171 4.73 7.40 -3.32
N ILE A 172 4.28 8.21 -4.28
CA ILE A 172 3.77 7.74 -5.57
C ILE A 172 4.57 8.44 -6.66
N GLY A 173 5.42 7.70 -7.38
CA GLY A 173 6.39 8.25 -8.34
C GLY A 173 7.60 8.89 -7.63
N ALA A 174 8.75 8.19 -7.66
CA ALA A 174 9.92 8.57 -6.86
C ALA A 174 10.87 9.56 -7.52
N ASP A 175 10.92 9.59 -8.85
CA ASP A 175 11.94 10.32 -9.60
C ASP A 175 11.25 11.29 -10.59
N PRO A 176 11.54 12.61 -10.55
CA PRO A 176 10.95 13.59 -11.46
C PRO A 176 11.39 13.42 -12.92
N SER A 177 12.37 12.56 -13.22
CA SER A 177 12.80 12.22 -14.58
C SER A 177 12.20 10.91 -15.10
N HIS A 178 11.46 10.16 -14.27
CA HIS A 178 10.85 8.89 -14.66
C HIS A 178 9.49 9.09 -15.34
N VAL A 179 9.54 9.63 -16.56
CA VAL A 179 8.38 10.02 -17.37
C VAL A 179 7.36 8.90 -17.63
N ASP A 180 7.78 7.64 -17.52
CA ASP A 180 6.90 6.48 -17.68
C ASP A 180 5.95 6.28 -16.49
N ASP A 181 6.17 6.95 -15.35
CA ASP A 181 5.28 6.91 -14.18
C ASP A 181 3.93 7.61 -14.44
N ARG A 182 3.72 8.22 -15.62
CA ARG A 182 2.40 8.72 -16.06
C ARG A 182 1.32 7.65 -16.11
N CYS A 183 1.71 6.37 -16.25
CA CYS A 183 0.78 5.26 -16.23
C CYS A 183 0.26 4.91 -14.82
N ILE A 184 0.88 5.43 -13.75
CA ILE A 184 0.50 5.11 -12.36
C ILE A 184 -0.92 5.61 -12.08
N ARG A 185 -1.76 4.72 -11.55
CA ARG A 185 -3.13 5.01 -11.10
C ARG A 185 -3.35 4.41 -9.72
N VAL A 186 -3.67 5.25 -8.74
CA VAL A 186 -3.87 4.84 -7.35
C VAL A 186 -5.17 5.40 -6.79
N THR A 187 -5.94 4.58 -6.09
CA THR A 187 -7.09 5.02 -5.29
C THR A 187 -6.74 4.90 -3.81
N ILE A 188 -7.01 5.95 -3.04
CA ILE A 188 -6.81 5.97 -1.59
C ILE A 188 -8.13 6.39 -0.95
N HIS A 189 -8.75 5.52 -0.15
CA HIS A 189 -10.04 5.84 0.44
C HIS A 189 -10.33 5.26 1.81
N HIS A 190 -11.10 6.01 2.60
CA HIS A 190 -11.50 5.61 3.95
C HIS A 190 -10.29 5.29 4.86
N CYS A 191 -9.11 5.80 4.53
CA CYS A 191 -7.92 5.67 5.35
C CYS A 191 -7.91 6.75 6.44
N PHE A 192 -7.23 6.43 7.54
CA PHE A 192 -7.00 7.36 8.63
C PHE A 192 -5.50 7.65 8.77
N PHE A 193 -5.13 8.92 8.60
CA PHE A 193 -3.78 9.42 8.75
C PHE A 193 -3.70 10.24 10.04
N ASP A 194 -3.02 9.71 11.06
CA ASP A 194 -3.02 10.27 12.41
C ASP A 194 -1.61 10.66 12.86
N GLY A 195 -1.31 11.96 12.86
CA GLY A 195 -0.03 12.47 13.36
C GLY A 195 1.17 12.08 12.49
N THR A 196 0.95 11.69 11.24
CA THR A 196 2.02 11.45 10.26
C THR A 196 2.55 12.77 9.71
N ARG A 197 3.86 12.88 9.47
CA ARG A 197 4.49 14.20 9.24
C ARG A 197 4.20 14.75 7.85
N GLN A 198 4.23 13.91 6.81
CA GLN A 198 4.01 14.31 5.41
C GLN A 198 3.65 13.12 4.50
N ARG A 199 3.37 13.44 3.22
CA ARG A 199 3.12 12.51 2.11
C ARG A 199 1.84 11.67 2.25
N GLN A 200 0.68 12.31 2.34
CA GLN A 200 -0.64 11.67 2.42
C GLN A 200 -1.53 11.91 1.16
N PRO A 201 -1.11 11.64 -0.08
CA PRO A 201 0.20 11.14 -0.53
C PRO A 201 1.13 12.27 -1.01
N ARG A 202 2.36 11.93 -1.41
CA ARG A 202 3.16 12.73 -2.33
C ARG A 202 3.24 12.06 -3.71
N LEU A 203 2.87 12.81 -4.75
CA LEU A 203 2.66 12.29 -6.10
C LEU A 203 3.52 12.99 -7.15
N ARG A 204 4.08 12.19 -8.07
CA ARG A 204 4.59 12.60 -9.39
C ARG A 204 3.93 11.80 -10.50
N PHE A 205 3.71 12.43 -11.64
CA PHE A 205 3.19 11.95 -12.94
C PHE A 205 1.82 11.28 -12.93
N GLY A 206 1.62 10.31 -12.05
CA GLY A 206 0.44 9.47 -12.01
C GLY A 206 -0.84 10.20 -11.61
N LYS A 207 -1.89 9.41 -11.50
CA LYS A 207 -3.24 9.83 -11.13
C LYS A 207 -3.63 9.23 -9.79
N VAL A 208 -4.04 10.09 -8.85
CA VAL A 208 -4.57 9.68 -7.55
C VAL A 208 -6.01 10.12 -7.42
N HIS A 209 -6.89 9.16 -7.10
CA HIS A 209 -8.22 9.46 -6.56
C HIS A 209 -8.18 9.27 -5.04
N LEU A 210 -8.37 10.36 -4.31
CA LEU A 210 -8.30 10.43 -2.85
C LEU A 210 -9.69 10.78 -2.30
N TYR A 211 -10.40 9.85 -1.66
CA TYR A 211 -11.74 10.15 -1.15
C TYR A 211 -12.09 9.57 0.23
N ASN A 212 -12.93 10.28 0.99
CA ASN A 212 -13.42 9.87 2.31
C ASN A 212 -12.30 9.51 3.31
N ASN A 213 -11.12 10.11 3.18
CA ASN A 213 -10.04 9.89 4.15
C ASN A 213 -10.12 10.91 5.27
N TYR A 214 -9.67 10.52 6.46
CA TYR A 214 -9.48 11.43 7.58
C TYR A 214 -7.98 11.64 7.80
N THR A 215 -7.54 12.89 7.80
CA THR A 215 -6.15 13.26 8.07
C THR A 215 -6.11 14.30 9.17
N ARG A 216 -5.38 14.02 10.25
CA ARG A 216 -5.23 14.97 11.35
C ARG A 216 -3.79 15.11 11.83
N ASN A 217 -3.50 16.27 12.42
CA ASN A 217 -2.26 16.54 13.13
C ASN A 217 -0.97 16.29 12.33
N TRP A 218 -1.00 16.47 11.00
CA TRP A 218 0.20 16.29 10.19
C TRP A 218 1.29 17.33 10.50
N GLY A 219 2.53 17.08 10.07
CA GLY A 219 3.67 17.91 10.44
C GLY A 219 3.98 19.05 9.48
N ILE A 220 4.19 18.75 8.19
CA ILE A 220 4.61 19.71 7.16
C ILE A 220 3.44 20.03 6.21
N TYR A 221 3.04 19.05 5.42
CA TYR A 221 1.92 19.10 4.48
C TYR A 221 1.15 17.78 4.50
N ALA A 222 -0.10 17.77 4.06
CA ALA A 222 -0.84 16.52 3.87
C ALA A 222 -0.59 15.97 2.46
N VAL A 223 -1.19 16.57 1.43
CA VAL A 223 -1.07 16.14 0.04
C VAL A 223 -0.02 16.98 -0.68
N CYS A 224 0.92 16.35 -1.38
CA CYS A 224 1.84 17.04 -2.27
C CYS A 224 1.71 16.53 -3.71
N ALA A 225 1.49 17.46 -4.64
CA ALA A 225 1.58 17.21 -6.08
C ALA A 225 2.87 17.82 -6.61
N SER A 226 3.52 17.14 -7.56
CA SER A 226 4.66 17.68 -8.30
C SER A 226 4.50 17.39 -9.80
N VAL A 227 5.60 17.08 -10.50
CA VAL A 227 5.69 16.92 -11.97
C VAL A 227 4.48 16.19 -12.52
N GLU A 228 3.65 16.89 -13.30
CA GLU A 228 2.48 16.36 -14.02
C GLU A 228 1.47 15.53 -13.19
N ALA A 229 1.55 15.62 -11.86
CA ALA A 229 0.71 14.86 -10.94
C ALA A 229 -0.76 15.28 -11.07
N GLN A 230 -1.66 14.30 -11.08
CA GLN A 230 -3.11 14.54 -11.09
C GLN A 230 -3.73 14.00 -9.81
N VAL A 231 -4.23 14.90 -8.95
CA VAL A 231 -4.90 14.53 -7.70
C VAL A 231 -6.36 14.95 -7.76
N PHE A 232 -7.26 13.99 -7.64
CA PHE A 232 -8.69 14.24 -7.43
C PHE A 232 -9.04 13.94 -5.98
N SER A 233 -9.25 14.99 -5.18
CA SER A 233 -9.55 14.91 -3.74
C SER A 233 -11.01 15.22 -3.47
N GLN A 234 -11.79 14.25 -2.97
CA GLN A 234 -13.22 14.39 -2.71
C GLN A 234 -13.60 13.97 -1.29
N CYS A 235 -14.40 14.77 -0.59
CA CYS A 235 -14.98 14.40 0.71
C CYS A 235 -13.95 13.95 1.77
N ASN A 236 -12.72 14.45 1.70
CA ASN A 236 -11.70 14.19 2.72
C ASN A 236 -11.82 15.19 3.87
N ILE A 237 -11.56 14.74 5.09
CA ILE A 237 -11.52 15.59 6.29
C ILE A 237 -10.06 15.86 6.63
N TYR A 238 -9.71 17.14 6.77
CA TYR A 238 -8.38 17.59 7.16
C TYR A 238 -8.47 18.43 8.44
N GLU A 239 -8.00 17.86 9.54
CA GLU A 239 -7.99 18.50 10.86
C GLU A 239 -6.56 18.90 11.24
N ALA A 240 -6.20 20.15 10.92
CA ALA A 240 -4.82 20.61 11.05
C ALA A 240 -4.35 20.80 12.51
N GLY A 241 -5.29 21.10 13.42
CA GLY A 241 -5.07 21.53 14.80
C GLY A 241 -4.51 22.96 14.92
N VAL A 242 -3.49 23.29 14.12
CA VAL A 242 -2.90 24.63 13.96
C VAL A 242 -2.74 24.96 12.46
N LYS A 243 -2.43 26.21 12.11
CA LYS A 243 -2.23 26.62 10.71
C LYS A 243 -1.11 25.81 10.05
N LYS A 244 -1.45 25.01 9.04
CA LYS A 244 -0.56 24.13 8.27
C LYS A 244 -0.98 24.10 6.82
N LYS A 245 -0.07 23.70 5.93
CA LYS A 245 -0.41 23.47 4.52
C LYS A 245 -1.14 22.13 4.39
N THR A 246 -2.34 22.12 3.82
CA THR A 246 -3.01 20.85 3.48
C THR A 246 -2.50 20.34 2.14
N PHE A 247 -2.52 21.21 1.12
CA PHE A 247 -2.04 20.91 -0.22
C PHE A 247 -0.76 21.71 -0.49
N GLU A 248 0.25 21.02 -1.00
CA GLU A 248 1.54 21.60 -1.39
C GLU A 248 1.84 21.24 -2.84
N TYR A 249 2.46 22.16 -3.57
CA TYR A 249 2.88 21.94 -4.94
C TYR A 249 4.39 22.17 -5.07
N TYR A 250 5.12 21.17 -5.54
CA TYR A 250 6.56 21.27 -5.78
C TYR A 250 6.86 21.39 -7.27
N HIS A 251 7.53 22.48 -7.64
CA HIS A 251 8.16 22.63 -8.94
C HIS A 251 9.46 21.82 -8.96
N GLU A 252 9.48 20.73 -9.70
CA GLU A 252 10.69 19.93 -9.93
C GLU A 252 11.03 20.01 -11.43
N LYS A 253 12.29 20.30 -11.76
CA LYS A 253 12.74 20.29 -13.16
C LYS A 253 12.94 18.84 -13.59
N VAL A 254 12.29 18.43 -14.68
CA VAL A 254 12.67 17.23 -15.42
C VAL A 254 14.05 17.51 -16.01
N ASP A 255 15.04 16.67 -15.71
CA ASP A 255 16.38 16.86 -16.31
C ASP A 255 16.25 16.72 -17.84
N ALA A 256 16.64 17.75 -18.58
CA ALA A 256 16.32 17.97 -19.99
C ALA A 256 17.05 17.02 -20.97
N ARG A 257 17.52 15.86 -20.51
CA ARG A 257 18.35 14.93 -21.28
C ARG A 257 17.56 13.86 -22.06
N PHE A 258 16.23 13.84 -21.97
CA PHE A 258 15.39 12.92 -22.73
C PHE A 258 14.21 13.66 -23.37
N PRO A 259 14.34 14.16 -24.61
CA PRO A 259 13.19 14.68 -25.33
C PRO A 259 12.16 13.56 -25.55
N LEU A 260 10.88 13.90 -25.39
CA LEU A 260 9.75 13.05 -25.71
C LEU A 260 9.95 12.51 -27.14
N ALA A 261 10.02 11.19 -27.31
CA ALA A 261 9.92 10.58 -28.63
C ALA A 261 8.52 10.91 -29.17
N SER A 262 8.50 11.65 -30.29
CA SER A 262 7.31 12.03 -31.06
C SER A 262 6.57 10.82 -31.62
#